data_AF-A0A2I4CEU5-F1
#
_entry.id   AF-A0A2I4CEU5-F1
#
_cell.length_a   1.000
_cell.length_b   1.000
_cell.length_c   1.000
_cell.angle_alpha   90.00
_cell.angle_beta   90.00
_cell.angle_gamma   90.00
#
_symmetry.space_group_name_H-M   'P 1'
#
loop_
_entity.id
_entity.type
_entity.pdbx_description
1 polymer ?
#
loop_
_entity_poly.entity_id
_entity_poly.type
_entity_poly.pdbx_seq_one_letter_code
_entity_poly.pdbx_strand_id
1 'polypeptide(L)'
;MGLAVCLDGEAPRTRDGPRGTGGPIGVSGGAASLQEHLLLQSFFSPSRTAHLHPPHFQFHSRRILQHIQKVHFKTKDGEDIYFNKNGDPAAKYEIINWQLKENGIVDFVSVGLYDASLPEEKQLNLQNKTLHWSKSLNQVPVSVCSENCPPGTCKVLQKGKPVCCHDCKKCAADSVTCEKCPPEFWSNEERDACLLKKTEFLTYEEIMGILLTTASLFGTCMTAAVAVIFFRHRTTPLVRANNSELSFLLLFSLTLCFLCSLTFIGRPSEWSCMLRHTAFGITFVLCISCVLGKTIVVLMAFKATLPGSNVMKLFGPTQQRLSVLGFTLIQVIICILWLTISPPFPSKNFKGFKDKIILECALGSAVGFWTVLGYIGLLAMLCFVIAFLARKLPDNFNEAKFITFSMLIFCAVWITFIPAYISSPGKFSVAVEIFAILASSFGLLICIFIPKCYIMLIYPERNTKKHVMGKKGTPKDI
;
A
#
# COMPACT_ATOMS: atom_id res chain seq x y z
N MET A 1 47.13 -23.33 19.08
CA MET A 1 45.68 -23.06 19.07
C MET A 1 45.45 -21.74 19.81
N GLY A 2 45.26 -20.64 19.10
CA GLY A 2 44.85 -19.39 19.73
C GLY A 2 43.36 -19.44 20.01
N LEU A 3 42.96 -19.32 21.28
CA LEU A 3 41.56 -19.04 21.61
C LEU A 3 41.25 -17.61 21.16
N ALA A 4 40.44 -17.47 20.12
CA ALA A 4 39.81 -16.19 19.82
C ALA A 4 38.72 -15.94 20.87
N VAL A 5 38.88 -14.90 21.69
CA VAL A 5 37.89 -14.44 22.65
C VAL A 5 37.34 -13.13 22.13
N CYS A 6 36.01 -13.04 21.96
CA CYS A 6 35.38 -11.77 21.65
C CYS A 6 35.28 -10.98 22.94
N LEU A 7 35.99 -9.86 23.01
CA LEU A 7 35.78 -8.87 24.05
C LEU A 7 34.56 -8.06 23.64
N ASP A 8 33.37 -8.54 24.01
CA ASP A 8 32.24 -7.61 24.15
C ASP A 8 32.63 -6.62 25.25
N GLY A 9 32.24 -5.35 25.11
CA GLY A 9 32.64 -4.23 25.99
C GLY A 9 32.23 -4.34 27.47
N GLU A 10 31.85 -5.53 27.95
CA GLU A 10 31.71 -5.87 29.35
C GLU A 10 32.74 -6.95 29.71
N ALA A 11 33.86 -6.51 30.31
CA ALA A 11 34.86 -7.42 30.83
C ALA A 11 34.24 -8.33 31.92
N PRO A 12 34.35 -9.67 31.81
CA PRO A 12 33.97 -10.56 32.89
C PRO A 12 34.97 -10.37 34.04
N ARG A 13 34.46 -10.05 35.25
CA ARG A 13 35.29 -10.01 36.47
C ARG A 13 35.81 -11.42 36.78
N THR A 14 37.01 -11.73 36.33
CA THR A 14 37.77 -12.88 36.82
C THR A 14 38.29 -12.55 38.22
N ARG A 15 37.65 -13.13 39.24
CA ARG A 15 38.26 -13.33 40.57
C ARG A 15 39.39 -14.32 40.38
N ASP A 16 40.63 -13.84 40.39
CA ASP A 16 41.76 -14.52 41.04
C ASP A 16 43.01 -13.70 40.74
N GLY A 17 43.29 -12.74 41.63
CA GLY A 17 44.59 -12.08 41.71
C GLY A 17 45.53 -12.88 42.61
N PRO A 18 46.85 -12.89 42.33
CA PRO A 18 47.82 -13.58 43.17
C PRO A 18 47.88 -12.91 44.56
N ARG A 19 47.95 -13.74 45.60
CA ARG A 19 48.00 -13.31 47.00
C ARG A 19 49.35 -12.65 47.27
N GLY A 20 49.40 -11.31 47.19
CA GLY A 20 50.61 -10.52 47.44
C GLY A 20 51.04 -10.56 48.90
N THR A 21 52.32 -10.85 49.14
CA THR A 21 52.98 -10.73 50.44
C THR A 21 53.03 -9.27 50.88
N GLY A 22 52.73 -9.00 52.16
CA GLY A 22 52.54 -7.66 52.72
C GLY A 22 53.69 -6.69 52.43
N GLY A 23 53.43 -5.73 51.55
CA GLY A 23 54.31 -4.60 51.26
C GLY A 23 54.15 -3.44 52.27
N PRO A 24 54.93 -2.36 52.11
CA PRO A 24 54.98 -1.21 53.03
C PRO A 24 53.62 -0.49 53.27
N ILE A 25 52.67 -0.65 52.36
CA ILE A 25 51.29 -0.13 52.49
C ILE A 25 50.51 -0.91 53.56
N GLY A 26 50.71 -2.22 53.68
CA GLY A 26 50.08 -3.05 54.71
C GLY A 26 50.55 -2.69 56.12
N VAL A 27 51.82 -2.30 56.26
CA VAL A 27 52.39 -1.82 57.52
C VAL A 27 51.81 -0.46 57.91
N SER A 28 51.68 0.45 56.95
CA SER A 28 51.14 1.80 57.17
C SER A 28 49.63 1.80 57.46
N GLY A 29 48.85 0.94 56.79
CA GLY A 29 47.42 0.76 57.07
C GLY A 29 47.15 0.14 58.45
N GLY A 30 47.97 -0.83 58.86
CA GLY A 30 47.93 -1.39 60.21
C GLY A 30 48.23 -0.32 61.28
N ALA A 31 49.26 0.50 61.06
CA ALA A 31 49.61 1.60 61.95
C ALA A 31 48.52 2.69 62.01
N ALA A 32 47.92 3.06 60.88
CA ALA A 32 46.82 4.03 60.83
C ALA A 32 45.56 3.51 61.57
N SER A 33 45.23 2.22 61.41
CA SER A 33 44.11 1.62 62.14
C SER A 33 44.37 1.52 63.65
N LEU A 34 45.61 1.25 64.06
CA LEU A 34 46.00 1.25 65.47
C LEU A 34 45.92 2.66 66.05
N GLN A 35 46.36 3.68 65.31
CA GLN A 35 46.26 5.09 65.71
C GLN A 35 44.79 5.53 65.87
N GLU A 36 43.90 5.21 64.93
CA GLU A 36 42.46 5.51 65.07
C GLU A 36 41.81 4.75 66.24
N HIS A 37 42.18 3.48 66.45
CA HIS A 37 41.66 2.69 67.56
C HIS A 37 42.08 3.28 68.92
N LEU A 38 43.34 3.73 69.04
CA LEU A 38 43.87 4.39 70.24
C LEU A 38 43.22 5.76 70.45
N LEU A 39 42.98 6.55 69.38
CA LEU A 39 42.30 7.84 69.47
C LEU A 39 40.84 7.68 69.93
N LEU A 40 40.09 6.72 69.40
CA LEU A 40 38.70 6.46 69.84
C LEU A 40 38.60 5.98 71.30
N GLN A 41 39.61 5.25 71.81
CA GLN A 41 39.66 4.90 73.23
C GLN A 41 40.02 6.08 74.13
N SER A 42 40.81 7.04 73.64
CA SER A 42 41.13 8.26 74.39
C SER A 42 39.94 9.23 74.55
N PHE A 43 38.95 9.19 73.64
CA PHE A 43 37.70 9.97 73.76
C PHE A 43 36.64 9.33 74.68
N PHE A 44 36.78 8.04 75.04
CA PHE A 44 35.95 7.34 76.02
C PHE A 44 36.73 7.08 77.32
N SER A 45 37.28 8.13 77.93
CA SER A 45 37.69 8.07 79.35
C SER A 45 37.54 9.44 80.02
N PRO A 46 36.44 9.68 80.76
CA PRO A 46 36.41 10.76 81.72
C PRO A 46 37.16 10.31 82.98
N SER A 47 38.25 11.01 83.25
CA SER A 47 38.84 11.28 84.57
C SER A 47 38.88 10.13 85.59
N ARG A 48 40.09 9.58 85.82
CA ARG A 48 40.52 9.21 87.18
C ARG A 48 42.04 9.13 87.30
N THR A 49 42.59 10.06 88.07
CA THR A 49 43.91 9.96 88.69
C THR A 49 43.93 8.79 89.68
N ALA A 50 44.80 7.80 89.47
CA ALA A 50 45.60 7.10 90.50
C ALA A 50 46.22 5.80 89.96
N HIS A 51 47.54 5.68 90.14
CA HIS A 51 48.39 4.48 90.13
C HIS A 51 48.65 3.68 88.84
N LEU A 52 49.95 3.55 88.54
CA LEU A 52 50.58 2.73 87.49
C LEU A 52 50.21 1.25 87.59
N HIS A 53 49.52 0.74 86.57
CA HIS A 53 49.68 -0.63 86.05
C HIS A 53 49.47 -0.56 84.53
N PRO A 54 50.33 -1.17 83.68
CA PRO A 54 50.09 -1.14 82.25
C PRO A 54 48.83 -1.95 81.93
N PRO A 55 47.83 -1.38 81.23
CA PRO A 55 46.65 -2.14 80.85
C PRO A 55 47.05 -3.24 79.86
N HIS A 56 46.66 -4.47 80.17
CA HIS A 56 46.74 -5.59 79.23
C HIS A 56 45.74 -5.31 78.10
N PHE A 57 46.20 -4.74 76.99
CA PHE A 57 45.35 -4.45 75.83
C PHE A 57 44.92 -5.75 75.16
N GLN A 58 43.68 -6.16 75.40
CA GLN A 58 43.09 -7.32 74.73
C GLN A 58 42.52 -6.88 73.38
N PHE A 59 43.31 -7.06 72.33
CA PHE A 59 42.94 -6.73 70.95
C PHE A 59 41.84 -7.68 70.45
N HIS A 60 40.62 -7.17 70.27
CA HIS A 60 39.53 -7.95 69.70
C HIS A 60 39.60 -7.89 68.16
N SER A 61 40.04 -8.98 67.51
CA SER A 61 40.33 -9.03 66.06
C SER A 61 39.18 -8.55 65.17
N ARG A 62 37.92 -8.78 65.56
CA ARG A 62 36.74 -8.28 64.82
C ARG A 62 36.62 -6.76 64.86
N ARG A 63 36.93 -6.13 65.99
CA ARG A 63 36.91 -4.66 66.10
C ARG A 63 38.02 -4.07 65.25
N ILE A 64 39.22 -4.63 65.29
CA ILE A 64 40.35 -4.15 64.48
C ILE A 64 40.03 -4.25 62.99
N LEU A 65 39.47 -5.38 62.53
CA LEU A 65 39.07 -5.54 61.13
C LEU A 65 38.06 -4.48 60.68
N GLN A 66 37.09 -4.14 61.54
CA GLN A 66 36.12 -3.06 61.25
C GLN A 66 36.76 -1.67 61.15
N HIS A 67 37.85 -1.44 61.87
CA HIS A 67 38.59 -0.16 61.78
C HIS A 67 39.46 -0.16 60.51
N ILE A 68 40.21 -1.23 60.24
CA ILE A 68 41.02 -1.36 59.02
C ILE A 68 40.18 -1.15 57.75
N GLN A 69 38.96 -1.70 57.70
CA GLN A 69 38.05 -1.53 56.56
C GLN A 69 37.56 -0.08 56.35
N LYS A 70 37.66 0.79 57.36
CA LYS A 70 37.19 2.19 57.32
C LYS A 70 38.31 3.21 57.23
N VAL A 71 39.56 2.76 57.31
CA VAL A 71 40.74 3.63 57.23
C VAL A 71 40.80 4.27 55.85
N HIS A 72 40.94 5.60 55.84
CA HIS A 72 41.24 6.40 54.67
C HIS A 72 42.34 7.40 55.05
N PHE A 73 43.51 7.30 54.43
CA PHE A 73 44.65 8.17 54.69
C PHE A 73 45.41 8.48 53.40
N LYS A 74 46.24 9.53 53.44
CA LYS A 74 47.17 9.86 52.37
C LYS A 74 48.59 9.41 52.73
N THR A 75 49.29 8.81 51.78
CA THR A 75 50.72 8.50 51.92
C THR A 75 51.59 9.76 51.83
N LYS A 76 52.88 9.64 52.14
CA LYS A 76 53.85 10.75 52.03
C LYS A 76 53.97 11.28 50.60
N ASP A 77 53.70 10.42 49.62
CA ASP A 77 53.71 10.74 48.19
C ASP A 77 52.36 11.30 47.70
N GLY A 78 51.42 11.55 48.63
CA GLY A 78 50.12 12.18 48.37
C GLY A 78 49.02 11.23 47.91
N GLU A 79 49.25 9.91 47.90
CA GLU A 79 48.28 8.92 47.42
C GLU A 79 47.20 8.62 48.45
N ASP A 80 45.93 8.71 48.04
CA ASP A 80 44.79 8.29 48.86
C ASP A 80 44.69 6.76 48.91
N ILE A 81 44.78 6.21 50.12
CA ILE A 81 44.59 4.79 50.40
C ILE A 81 43.29 4.61 51.16
N TYR A 82 42.38 3.83 50.58
CA TYR A 82 41.11 3.42 51.18
C TYR A 82 40.78 2.00 50.71
N PHE A 83 39.94 1.29 51.45
CA PHE A 83 39.53 -0.07 51.12
C PHE A 83 38.06 -0.13 50.70
N ASN A 84 37.75 -0.92 49.68
CA ASN A 84 36.37 -1.17 49.28
C ASN A 84 35.67 -2.15 50.26
N LYS A 85 34.39 -2.47 50.01
CA LYS A 85 33.59 -3.38 50.86
C LYS A 85 34.20 -4.79 51.01
N ASN A 86 35.06 -5.21 50.08
CA ASN A 86 35.74 -6.49 50.10
C ASN A 86 37.14 -6.42 50.76
N GLY A 87 37.61 -5.22 51.12
CA GLY A 87 38.94 -5.00 51.68
C GLY A 87 40.03 -4.76 50.64
N ASP A 88 39.69 -4.51 49.37
CA ASP A 88 40.68 -4.23 48.32
C ASP A 88 40.91 -2.72 48.18
N PRO A 89 42.16 -2.25 48.06
CA PRO A 89 42.44 -0.85 47.75
C PRO A 89 42.11 -0.52 46.28
N ALA A 90 42.03 0.77 45.97
CA ALA A 90 41.92 1.22 44.58
C ALA A 90 43.13 0.74 43.77
N ALA A 91 42.87 0.08 42.63
CA ALA A 91 43.91 -0.49 41.80
C ALA A 91 44.64 0.60 41.01
N LYS A 92 45.97 0.63 41.13
CA LYS A 92 46.85 1.46 40.31
C LYS A 92 47.91 0.60 39.65
N TYR A 93 48.05 0.71 38.34
CA TYR A 93 48.99 -0.09 37.56
C TYR A 93 49.77 0.79 36.58
N GLU A 94 51.06 0.54 36.51
CA GLU A 94 51.90 1.05 35.43
C GLU A 94 51.79 0.12 34.22
N ILE A 95 51.62 0.69 33.04
CA ILE A 95 51.52 -0.04 31.78
C ILE A 95 52.89 -0.01 31.12
N ILE A 96 53.46 -1.19 30.92
CA ILE A 96 54.82 -1.35 30.40
C ILE A 96 54.73 -1.92 28.98
N ASN A 97 55.44 -1.29 28.05
CA ASN A 97 55.64 -1.80 26.70
C ASN A 97 57.06 -2.35 26.55
N TRP A 98 57.17 -3.54 25.96
CA TRP A 98 58.45 -4.24 25.78
C TRP A 98 59.00 -3.89 24.40
N GLN A 99 60.13 -3.19 24.35
CA GLN A 99 60.64 -2.60 23.11
C GLN A 99 61.98 -3.22 22.75
N LEU A 100 62.05 -3.87 21.59
CA LEU A 100 63.28 -4.44 21.07
C LEU A 100 64.15 -3.34 20.45
N LYS A 101 65.35 -3.14 20.98
CA LYS A 101 66.36 -2.26 20.40
C LYS A 101 67.06 -2.94 19.21
N GLU A 102 67.70 -2.13 18.35
CA GLU A 102 68.46 -2.61 17.18
C GLU A 102 69.60 -3.57 17.55
N ASN A 103 70.10 -3.51 18.79
CA ASN A 103 71.12 -4.40 19.33
C ASN A 103 70.59 -5.74 19.86
N GLY A 104 69.28 -6.02 19.72
CA GLY A 104 68.64 -7.26 20.15
C GLY A 104 68.25 -7.30 21.64
N ILE A 105 68.47 -6.22 22.40
CA ILE A 105 68.10 -6.12 23.82
C ILE A 105 66.68 -5.58 23.95
N VAL A 106 65.90 -6.12 24.88
CA VAL A 106 64.52 -5.67 25.17
C VAL A 106 64.53 -4.69 26.34
N ASP A 107 63.99 -3.50 26.11
CA ASP A 107 63.75 -2.48 27.13
C ASP A 107 62.30 -2.56 27.64
N PHE A 108 62.12 -2.37 28.95
CA PHE A 108 60.81 -2.24 29.59
C PHE A 108 60.50 -0.77 29.79
N VAL A 109 59.69 -0.19 28.91
CA VAL A 109 59.37 1.23 28.92
C VAL A 109 57.97 1.44 29.48
N SER A 110 57.83 2.28 30.50
CA SER A 110 56.53 2.74 30.98
C SER A 110 55.85 3.62 29.93
N VAL A 111 54.66 3.22 29.49
CA VAL A 111 53.89 3.88 28.42
C VAL A 111 52.53 4.39 28.90
N GLY A 112 52.18 4.19 30.17
CA GLY A 112 50.94 4.69 30.71
C GLY A 112 50.66 4.27 32.13
N LEU A 113 49.56 4.79 32.67
CA LEU A 113 49.09 4.51 34.02
C LEU A 113 47.60 4.19 33.96
N TYR A 114 47.21 3.16 34.70
CA TYR A 114 45.82 2.87 35.03
C TYR A 114 45.58 3.22 36.51
N ASP A 115 44.60 4.05 36.81
CA ASP A 115 44.20 4.42 38.16
C ASP A 115 42.68 4.32 38.32
N ALA A 116 42.24 3.26 39.01
CA ALA A 116 40.82 2.97 39.25
C ALA A 116 40.14 3.96 40.21
N SER A 117 40.89 4.85 40.88
CA SER A 117 40.32 5.90 41.74
C SER A 117 39.78 7.10 40.95
N LEU A 118 40.15 7.23 39.67
CA LEU A 118 39.71 8.31 38.80
C LEU A 118 38.34 8.00 38.14
N PRO A 119 37.63 9.04 37.62
CA PRO A 119 36.44 8.84 36.79
C PRO A 119 36.75 7.98 35.57
N GLU A 120 35.78 7.17 35.10
CA GLU A 120 35.98 6.14 34.04
C GLU A 120 36.77 6.65 32.82
N GLU A 121 36.47 7.85 32.33
CA GLU A 121 37.14 8.47 31.17
C GLU A 121 38.64 8.76 31.39
N LYS A 122 39.08 8.83 32.64
CA LYS A 122 40.46 9.17 33.04
C LYS A 122 41.20 8.01 33.71
N GLN A 123 40.56 6.86 33.86
CA GLN A 123 41.18 5.71 34.52
C GLN A 123 42.38 5.18 33.76
N LEU A 124 42.36 5.23 32.42
CA LEU A 124 43.46 4.79 31.57
C LEU A 124 44.12 5.99 30.88
N ASN A 125 45.39 6.24 31.18
CA ASN A 125 46.19 7.26 30.52
C ASN A 125 47.38 6.62 29.81
N LEU A 126 47.36 6.63 28.47
CA LEU A 126 48.42 6.09 27.62
C LEU A 126 49.16 7.22 26.90
N GLN A 127 50.49 7.17 26.94
CA GLN A 127 51.36 8.11 26.25
C GLN A 127 51.67 7.58 24.84
N ASN A 128 50.91 8.03 23.83
CA ASN A 128 51.05 7.54 22.45
C ASN A 128 52.45 7.69 21.84
N LYS A 129 53.26 8.67 22.29
CA LYS A 129 54.60 8.94 21.75
C LYS A 129 55.65 7.90 22.14
N THR A 130 55.43 7.13 23.21
CA THR A 130 56.39 6.14 23.73
C THR A 130 56.02 4.71 23.36
N LEU A 131 54.92 4.51 22.63
CA LEU A 131 54.35 3.20 22.33
C LEU A 131 54.84 2.70 20.96
N HIS A 132 55.75 1.73 20.97
CA HIS A 132 56.23 1.04 19.77
C HIS A 132 55.38 -0.20 19.47
N TRP A 133 54.91 -0.30 18.22
CA TRP A 133 54.25 -1.48 17.68
C TRP A 133 55.20 -2.27 16.75
N SER A 134 54.92 -3.56 16.55
CA SER A 134 55.76 -4.42 15.71
C SER A 134 55.68 -4.05 14.22
N LYS A 135 56.82 -4.09 13.51
CA LYS A 135 56.97 -3.90 12.04
C LYS A 135 56.42 -2.59 11.47
N SER A 136 57.03 -1.45 11.81
CA SER A 136 56.87 -0.17 11.07
C SER A 136 55.44 0.40 11.02
N LEU A 137 54.53 -0.12 11.83
CA LEU A 137 53.16 0.36 11.94
C LEU A 137 53.12 1.40 13.07
N ASN A 138 52.93 2.67 12.75
CA ASN A 138 52.66 3.73 13.74
C ASN A 138 51.19 3.68 14.25
N GLN A 139 50.47 2.59 13.99
CA GLN A 139 49.04 2.45 14.29
C GLN A 139 48.81 1.18 15.13
N VAL A 140 47.85 1.29 16.04
CA VAL A 140 47.42 0.19 16.91
C VAL A 140 46.88 -0.96 16.04
N PRO A 141 47.38 -2.19 16.18
CA PRO A 141 46.85 -3.33 15.44
C PRO A 141 45.43 -3.64 15.91
N VAL A 142 44.51 -3.79 14.95
CA VAL A 142 43.11 -4.11 15.23
C VAL A 142 42.93 -5.63 15.21
N SER A 143 42.53 -6.21 16.33
CA SER A 143 42.25 -7.64 16.48
C SER A 143 40.78 -7.94 16.23
N VAL A 144 40.35 -7.93 14.96
CA VAL A 144 38.98 -8.30 14.54
C VAL A 144 38.99 -9.61 13.77
N CYS A 145 38.02 -10.49 14.06
CA CYS A 145 37.89 -11.78 13.38
C CYS A 145 37.25 -11.65 11.99
N SER A 146 36.21 -10.83 11.91
CA SER A 146 35.50 -10.49 10.66
C SER A 146 35.29 -8.98 10.63
N GLU A 147 35.46 -8.39 9.44
CA GLU A 147 35.16 -6.98 9.20
C GLU A 147 33.65 -6.69 9.34
N ASN A 148 33.29 -5.41 9.41
CA ASN A 148 31.89 -5.02 9.39
C ASN A 148 31.24 -5.34 8.05
N CYS A 149 30.04 -5.93 8.10
CA CYS A 149 29.31 -6.25 6.89
C CYS A 149 28.91 -4.99 6.10
N PRO A 150 29.06 -5.00 4.77
CA PRO A 150 28.62 -3.90 3.92
C PRO A 150 27.09 -3.77 3.94
N PRO A 151 26.55 -2.57 3.62
CA PRO A 151 25.12 -2.37 3.45
C PRO A 151 24.48 -3.42 2.53
N GLY A 152 23.25 -3.84 2.85
CA GLY A 152 22.54 -4.89 2.10
C GLY A 152 22.89 -6.33 2.45
N THR A 153 23.83 -6.52 3.40
CA THR A 153 24.19 -7.84 3.93
C THR A 153 23.94 -7.95 5.44
N CYS A 154 23.66 -9.16 5.91
CA CYS A 154 23.47 -9.46 7.31
C CYS A 154 24.55 -10.40 7.84
N LYS A 155 24.84 -10.26 9.14
CA LYS A 155 25.79 -11.11 9.86
C LYS A 155 25.21 -12.50 10.08
N VAL A 156 25.96 -13.53 9.71
CA VAL A 156 25.63 -14.93 9.93
C VAL A 156 26.74 -15.56 10.76
N LEU A 157 26.38 -16.08 11.94
CA LEU A 157 27.34 -16.67 12.86
C LEU A 157 27.92 -17.97 12.28
N GLN A 158 29.24 -18.12 12.38
CA GLN A 158 29.93 -19.34 11.96
C GLN A 158 29.77 -20.42 13.04
N LYS A 159 29.26 -21.60 12.66
CA LYS A 159 29.03 -22.70 13.60
C LYS A 159 30.35 -23.14 14.25
N GLY A 160 30.40 -23.13 15.58
CA GLY A 160 31.56 -23.56 16.36
C GLY A 160 32.67 -22.51 16.52
N LYS A 161 32.44 -21.26 16.08
CA LYS A 161 33.36 -20.14 16.30
C LYS A 161 32.76 -19.07 17.23
N PRO A 162 33.58 -18.17 17.80
CA PRO A 162 33.12 -17.07 18.64
C PRO A 162 32.19 -16.09 17.92
N VAL A 163 31.33 -15.37 18.65
CA VAL A 163 30.26 -14.50 18.11
C VAL A 163 30.76 -13.38 17.18
N CYS A 164 31.97 -12.87 17.42
CA CYS A 164 32.63 -11.86 16.60
C CYS A 164 33.09 -12.38 15.23
N CYS A 165 33.19 -13.70 15.05
CA CYS A 165 33.49 -14.34 13.78
C CYS A 165 32.20 -14.64 13.02
N HIS A 166 31.96 -13.88 11.96
CA HIS A 166 30.73 -13.96 11.18
C HIS A 166 31.00 -13.86 9.67
N ASP A 167 30.06 -14.41 8.90
CA ASP A 167 29.99 -14.22 7.45
C ASP A 167 28.96 -13.15 7.11
N CYS A 168 29.21 -12.39 6.05
CA CYS A 168 28.23 -11.45 5.51
C CYS A 168 27.47 -12.12 4.37
N LYS A 169 26.15 -12.24 4.49
CA LYS A 169 25.28 -12.78 3.44
C LYS A 169 24.25 -11.75 3.01
N LYS A 170 23.86 -11.74 1.72
CA LYS A 170 22.82 -10.82 1.22
C LYS A 170 21.51 -11.02 1.99
N CYS A 171 20.91 -9.91 2.41
CA CYS A 171 19.72 -9.90 3.26
C CYS A 171 18.54 -10.65 2.64
N ALA A 172 18.13 -11.80 3.16
CA ALA A 172 16.95 -12.54 2.68
C ALA A 172 15.67 -12.12 3.44
N ALA A 173 14.50 -12.36 2.84
CA ALA A 173 13.20 -11.94 3.38
C ALA A 173 12.87 -12.48 4.79
N ASP A 174 13.58 -13.52 5.24
CA ASP A 174 13.34 -14.25 6.49
C ASP A 174 14.53 -14.16 7.47
N SER A 175 15.44 -13.20 7.27
CA SER A 175 16.58 -12.98 8.18
C SER A 175 16.21 -12.03 9.32
N VAL A 176 16.50 -12.43 10.56
CA VAL A 176 16.17 -11.70 11.81
C VAL A 176 16.84 -10.31 11.88
N THR A 177 17.94 -10.12 11.16
CA THR A 177 18.73 -8.89 11.12
C THR A 177 18.40 -7.97 9.94
N CYS A 178 17.44 -8.35 9.08
CA CYS A 178 17.05 -7.55 7.93
C CYS A 178 15.64 -6.97 8.12
N GLU A 179 15.49 -5.67 7.88
CA GLU A 179 14.19 -5.01 7.92
C GLU A 179 13.46 -5.14 6.57
N LYS A 180 12.15 -5.38 6.63
CA LYS A 180 11.31 -5.36 5.43
C LYS A 180 10.96 -3.92 5.08
N CYS A 181 11.12 -3.56 3.80
CA CYS A 181 10.69 -2.25 3.31
C CYS A 181 9.19 -2.01 3.58
N PRO A 182 8.79 -0.75 3.84
CA PRO A 182 7.37 -0.40 3.92
C PRO A 182 6.62 -0.79 2.64
N PRO A 183 5.29 -1.02 2.68
CA PRO A 183 4.53 -1.55 1.54
C PRO A 183 4.66 -0.76 0.23
N GLU A 184 4.88 0.56 0.32
CA GLU A 184 5.03 1.48 -0.82
C GLU A 184 6.38 1.38 -1.52
N PHE A 185 7.36 0.74 -0.87
CA PHE A 185 8.72 0.63 -1.34
C PHE A 185 9.09 -0.84 -1.59
N TRP A 186 10.07 -1.06 -2.46
CA TRP A 186 10.68 -2.37 -2.68
C TRP A 186 12.20 -2.25 -2.54
N SER A 187 12.84 -3.32 -2.08
CA SER A 187 14.29 -3.35 -1.87
C SER A 187 15.01 -3.37 -3.22
N ASN A 188 16.01 -2.51 -3.43
CA ASN A 188 16.82 -2.54 -4.64
C ASN A 188 17.65 -3.84 -4.78
N GLU A 189 18.33 -4.04 -5.91
CA GLU A 189 19.11 -5.26 -6.18
C GLU A 189 20.23 -5.52 -5.15
N GLU A 190 20.84 -4.44 -4.64
CA GLU A 190 21.88 -4.53 -3.60
C GLU A 190 21.32 -4.68 -2.18
N ARG A 191 20.01 -4.55 -1.99
CA ARG A 191 19.28 -4.69 -0.72
C ARG A 191 19.68 -3.70 0.37
N ASP A 192 20.31 -2.59 0.00
CA ASP A 192 20.75 -1.52 0.89
C ASP A 192 19.77 -0.33 0.93
N ALA A 193 18.81 -0.26 0.00
CA ALA A 193 17.83 0.82 -0.08
C ALA A 193 16.41 0.33 -0.43
N CYS A 194 15.42 1.08 0.05
CA CYS A 194 14.01 0.91 -0.30
C CYS A 194 13.62 1.95 -1.37
N LEU A 195 13.32 1.50 -2.58
CA LEU A 195 12.90 2.33 -3.72
C LEU A 195 11.38 2.36 -3.86
N LEU A 196 10.83 3.52 -4.20
CA LEU A 196 9.38 3.66 -4.40
C LEU A 196 8.91 2.79 -5.58
N LYS A 197 7.89 1.96 -5.37
CA LYS A 197 7.31 1.13 -6.43
C LYS A 197 6.62 2.01 -7.47
N LYS A 198 6.70 1.63 -8.76
CA LYS A 198 5.98 2.33 -9.84
C LYS A 198 4.47 2.07 -9.74
N THR A 199 3.66 3.11 -9.95
CA THR A 199 2.20 2.99 -9.99
C THR A 199 1.72 2.60 -11.39
N GLU A 200 0.93 1.53 -11.51
CA GLU A 200 0.25 1.15 -12.75
C GLU A 200 -1.25 1.47 -12.67
N PHE A 201 -1.76 2.09 -13.73
CA PHE A 201 -3.17 2.38 -13.99
C PHE A 201 -3.42 2.36 -15.50
N LEU A 202 -4.68 2.38 -15.95
CA LEU A 202 -5.00 2.40 -17.37
C LEU A 202 -4.68 3.80 -17.95
N THR A 203 -3.58 3.94 -18.68
CA THR A 203 -3.10 5.24 -19.20
C THR A 203 -3.56 5.49 -20.64
N TYR A 204 -3.64 6.76 -21.05
CA TYR A 204 -3.90 7.11 -22.46
C TYR A 204 -2.73 6.77 -23.39
N GLU A 205 -1.55 6.53 -22.84
CA GLU A 205 -0.32 6.30 -23.61
C GLU A 205 -0.08 4.83 -23.94
N GLU A 206 -0.72 3.90 -23.23
CA GLU A 206 -0.60 2.48 -23.50
C GLU A 206 -1.57 2.02 -24.61
N ILE A 207 -1.19 0.97 -25.33
CA ILE A 207 -1.93 0.47 -26.51
C ILE A 207 -3.42 0.23 -26.22
N MET A 208 -3.74 -0.39 -25.09
CA MET A 208 -5.14 -0.63 -24.70
C MET A 208 -5.91 0.68 -24.46
N GLY A 209 -5.30 1.64 -23.78
CA GLY A 209 -5.91 2.96 -23.56
C GLY A 209 -6.15 3.72 -24.86
N ILE A 210 -5.20 3.66 -25.81
CA ILE A 210 -5.33 4.26 -27.14
C ILE A 210 -6.49 3.62 -27.92
N LEU A 211 -6.55 2.27 -27.96
CA LEU A 211 -7.61 1.55 -28.66
C LEU A 211 -9.01 1.85 -28.09
N LEU A 212 -9.14 1.86 -26.76
CA LEU A 212 -10.43 2.14 -26.11
C LEU A 212 -10.85 3.61 -26.29
N THR A 213 -9.90 4.54 -26.19
CA THR A 213 -10.16 5.98 -26.41
C THR A 213 -10.60 6.24 -27.85
N THR A 214 -9.88 5.69 -28.83
CA THR A 214 -10.22 5.85 -30.25
C THR A 214 -11.58 5.25 -30.58
N ALA A 215 -11.91 4.07 -30.04
CA ALA A 215 -13.22 3.46 -30.20
C ALA A 215 -14.35 4.31 -29.57
N SER A 216 -14.13 4.86 -28.37
CA SER A 216 -15.08 5.77 -27.70
C SER A 216 -15.32 7.04 -28.51
N LEU A 217 -14.26 7.70 -29.00
CA LEU A 217 -14.38 8.91 -29.81
C LEU A 217 -15.05 8.62 -31.16
N PHE A 218 -14.70 7.51 -31.80
CA PHE A 218 -15.35 7.06 -33.03
C PHE A 218 -16.85 6.82 -32.83
N GLY A 219 -17.24 6.11 -31.75
CA GLY A 219 -18.65 5.89 -31.41
C GLY A 219 -19.42 7.19 -31.12
N THR A 220 -18.77 8.14 -30.44
CA THR A 220 -19.32 9.48 -30.18
C THR A 220 -19.56 10.23 -31.49
N CYS A 221 -18.57 10.27 -32.39
CA CYS A 221 -18.68 10.91 -33.70
C CYS A 221 -19.77 10.27 -34.58
N MET A 222 -19.83 8.94 -34.60
CA MET A 222 -20.87 8.19 -35.32
C MET A 222 -22.27 8.52 -34.79
N THR A 223 -22.44 8.57 -33.46
CA THR A 223 -23.73 8.90 -32.84
C THR A 223 -24.14 10.35 -33.12
N ALA A 224 -23.19 11.28 -33.08
CA ALA A 224 -23.42 12.68 -33.45
C ALA A 224 -23.83 12.82 -34.92
N ALA A 225 -23.16 12.12 -35.84
CA ALA A 225 -23.52 12.11 -37.25
C ALA A 225 -24.95 11.58 -37.48
N VAL A 226 -25.31 10.47 -36.82
CA VAL A 226 -26.68 9.94 -36.83
C VAL A 226 -27.69 10.94 -36.28
N ALA A 227 -27.37 11.62 -35.17
CA ALA A 227 -28.23 12.65 -34.59
C ALA A 227 -28.46 13.83 -35.55
N VAL A 228 -27.41 14.29 -36.24
CA VAL A 228 -27.49 15.34 -37.26
C VAL A 228 -28.38 14.90 -38.43
N ILE A 229 -28.22 13.68 -38.93
CA ILE A 229 -29.06 13.12 -40.00
C ILE A 229 -30.54 13.10 -39.57
N PHE A 230 -30.82 12.56 -38.39
CA PHE A 230 -32.19 12.52 -37.83
C PHE A 230 -32.77 13.92 -37.62
N PHE A 231 -31.95 14.88 -37.20
CA PHE A 231 -32.37 16.26 -37.04
C PHE A 231 -32.68 16.92 -38.39
N ARG A 232 -31.84 16.72 -39.41
CA ARG A 232 -32.04 17.26 -40.76
C ARG A 232 -33.30 16.72 -41.41
N HIS A 233 -33.59 15.42 -41.23
CA HIS A 233 -34.74 14.72 -41.79
C HIS A 233 -35.91 14.55 -40.82
N ARG A 234 -35.98 15.38 -39.76
CA ARG A 234 -37.03 15.32 -38.71
C ARG A 234 -38.46 15.44 -39.24
N THR A 235 -38.65 16.04 -40.41
CA THR A 235 -39.95 16.22 -41.06
C THR A 235 -40.41 14.99 -41.84
N THR A 236 -39.53 14.01 -42.08
CA THR A 236 -39.86 12.79 -42.81
C THR A 236 -40.81 11.89 -42.00
N PRO A 237 -41.78 11.23 -42.64
CA PRO A 237 -42.75 10.39 -41.94
C PRO A 237 -42.08 9.20 -41.24
N LEU A 238 -40.92 8.71 -41.71
CA LEU A 238 -40.15 7.67 -41.02
C LEU A 238 -39.61 8.11 -39.66
N VAL A 239 -39.15 9.37 -39.49
CA VAL A 239 -38.70 9.87 -38.18
C VAL A 239 -39.90 10.20 -37.29
N ARG A 240 -40.95 10.78 -37.87
CA ARG A 240 -42.15 11.21 -37.12
C ARG A 240 -43.02 10.05 -36.64
N ALA A 241 -43.15 8.98 -37.43
CA ALA A 241 -43.89 7.77 -37.03
C ALA A 241 -43.18 6.99 -35.92
N ASN A 242 -41.90 7.26 -35.71
CA ASN A 242 -41.00 6.44 -34.91
C ASN A 242 -40.60 7.14 -33.61
N ASN A 243 -41.59 7.80 -32.98
CA ASN A 243 -41.47 8.71 -31.84
C ASN A 243 -40.10 9.43 -31.76
N SER A 244 -40.00 10.55 -32.47
CA SER A 244 -38.76 11.30 -32.62
C SER A 244 -38.11 11.66 -31.28
N GLU A 245 -38.89 11.96 -30.23
CA GLU A 245 -38.36 12.36 -28.93
C GLU A 245 -37.55 11.23 -28.26
N LEU A 246 -38.12 10.02 -28.15
CA LEU A 246 -37.41 8.87 -27.59
C LEU A 246 -36.16 8.50 -28.40
N SER A 247 -36.20 8.71 -29.71
CA SER A 247 -35.05 8.45 -30.58
C SER A 247 -33.90 9.44 -30.31
N PHE A 248 -34.21 10.74 -30.15
CA PHE A 248 -33.21 11.73 -29.79
C PHE A 248 -32.69 11.53 -28.36
N LEU A 249 -33.55 11.18 -27.40
CA LEU A 249 -33.13 10.83 -26.04
C LEU A 249 -32.21 9.61 -26.03
N LEU A 250 -32.49 8.59 -26.83
CA LEU A 250 -31.62 7.42 -26.98
C LEU A 250 -30.26 7.80 -27.60
N LEU A 251 -30.22 8.63 -28.64
CA LEU A 251 -28.96 9.11 -29.23
C LEU A 251 -28.14 9.97 -28.26
N PHE A 252 -28.81 10.83 -27.50
CA PHE A 252 -28.17 11.60 -26.44
C PHE A 252 -27.57 10.67 -25.36
N SER A 253 -28.35 9.69 -24.90
CA SER A 253 -27.88 8.70 -23.94
C SER A 253 -26.71 7.88 -24.46
N LEU A 254 -26.74 7.42 -25.72
CA LEU A 254 -25.63 6.70 -26.35
C LEU A 254 -24.37 7.56 -26.43
N THR A 255 -24.51 8.85 -26.74
CA THR A 255 -23.38 9.80 -26.73
C THR A 255 -22.75 9.85 -25.33
N LEU A 256 -23.57 9.95 -24.29
CA LEU A 256 -23.09 9.91 -22.90
C LEU A 256 -22.46 8.56 -22.54
N CYS A 257 -22.98 7.43 -23.03
CA CYS A 257 -22.38 6.10 -22.81
C CYS A 257 -20.99 5.98 -23.46
N PHE A 258 -20.79 6.50 -24.67
CA PHE A 258 -19.47 6.53 -25.29
C PHE A 258 -18.51 7.45 -24.51
N LEU A 259 -18.96 8.63 -24.10
CA LEU A 259 -18.15 9.57 -23.32
C LEU A 259 -17.84 9.07 -21.91
N CYS A 260 -18.75 8.34 -21.25
CA CYS A 260 -18.52 7.85 -19.88
C CYS A 260 -17.37 6.84 -19.86
N SER A 261 -17.12 6.11 -20.95
CA SER A 261 -15.97 5.23 -21.13
C SER A 261 -14.63 5.94 -20.87
N LEU A 262 -14.53 7.22 -21.24
CA LEU A 262 -13.31 8.02 -21.06
C LEU A 262 -13.02 8.32 -19.58
N THR A 263 -14.05 8.36 -18.73
CA THR A 263 -13.89 8.62 -17.29
C THR A 263 -13.21 7.49 -16.54
N PHE A 264 -13.13 6.30 -17.14
CA PHE A 264 -12.42 5.13 -16.62
C PHE A 264 -10.92 5.13 -16.97
N ILE A 265 -10.49 5.98 -17.91
CA ILE A 265 -9.08 6.06 -18.37
C ILE A 265 -8.39 7.21 -17.66
N GLY A 266 -7.14 6.99 -17.24
CA GLY A 266 -6.31 7.99 -16.58
C GLY A 266 -6.12 7.74 -15.09
N ARG A 267 -5.51 8.71 -14.41
CA ARG A 267 -5.15 8.59 -12.99
C ARG A 267 -6.39 8.73 -12.12
N PRO A 268 -6.74 7.73 -11.29
CA PRO A 268 -7.92 7.81 -10.42
C PRO A 268 -7.77 8.92 -9.37
N SER A 269 -8.73 9.83 -9.36
CA SER A 269 -8.95 10.86 -8.34
C SER A 269 -10.25 10.56 -7.60
N GLU A 270 -10.49 11.22 -6.45
CA GLU A 270 -11.76 11.05 -5.71
C GLU A 270 -12.98 11.29 -6.60
N TRP A 271 -12.98 12.40 -7.35
CA TRP A 271 -14.05 12.73 -8.29
C TRP A 271 -14.18 11.73 -9.43
N SER A 272 -13.06 11.29 -10.02
CA SER A 272 -13.08 10.29 -11.11
C SER A 272 -13.65 8.95 -10.63
N CYS A 273 -13.27 8.50 -9.43
CA CYS A 273 -13.79 7.27 -8.84
C CYS A 273 -15.29 7.32 -8.58
N MET A 274 -15.80 8.45 -8.10
CA MET A 274 -17.23 8.65 -7.89
C MET A 274 -17.99 8.71 -9.22
N LEU A 275 -17.45 9.43 -10.21
CA LEU A 275 -18.12 9.66 -11.48
C LEU A 275 -18.16 8.42 -12.37
N ARG A 276 -17.11 7.60 -12.43
CA ARG A 276 -17.04 6.48 -13.39
C ARG A 276 -18.26 5.55 -13.31
N HIS A 277 -18.57 5.09 -12.08
CA HIS A 277 -19.60 4.08 -11.83
C HIS A 277 -21.01 4.68 -11.78
N THR A 278 -21.13 5.92 -11.30
CA THR A 278 -22.42 6.61 -11.24
C THR A 278 -22.86 7.11 -12.61
N ALA A 279 -21.93 7.68 -13.40
CA ALA A 279 -22.18 8.08 -14.78
C ALA A 279 -22.51 6.87 -15.64
N PHE A 280 -21.74 5.78 -15.53
CA PHE A 280 -22.06 4.50 -16.16
C PHE A 280 -23.49 4.06 -15.80
N GLY A 281 -23.81 4.00 -14.49
CA GLY A 281 -25.10 3.54 -14.02
C GLY A 281 -26.29 4.33 -14.58
N ILE A 282 -26.23 5.66 -14.46
CA ILE A 282 -27.31 6.56 -14.88
C ILE A 282 -27.48 6.55 -16.39
N THR A 283 -26.38 6.61 -17.15
CA THR A 283 -26.43 6.65 -18.63
C THR A 283 -26.95 5.34 -19.22
N PHE A 284 -26.57 4.19 -18.65
CA PHE A 284 -27.08 2.89 -19.09
C PHE A 284 -28.56 2.71 -18.79
N VAL A 285 -29.01 3.09 -17.60
CA VAL A 285 -30.44 3.05 -17.26
C VAL A 285 -31.24 3.96 -18.18
N LEU A 286 -30.77 5.18 -18.46
CA LEU A 286 -31.43 6.08 -19.39
C LEU A 286 -31.56 5.44 -20.79
N CYS A 287 -30.49 4.80 -21.26
CA CYS A 287 -30.44 4.13 -22.55
C CYS A 287 -31.43 2.95 -22.63
N ILE A 288 -31.37 2.02 -21.67
CA ILE A 288 -32.27 0.86 -21.60
C ILE A 288 -33.72 1.32 -21.43
N SER A 289 -33.98 2.33 -20.60
CA SER A 289 -35.33 2.87 -20.41
C SER A 289 -35.90 3.43 -21.71
N CYS A 290 -35.08 4.11 -22.53
CA CYS A 290 -35.49 4.57 -23.84
C CYS A 290 -35.83 3.41 -24.78
N VAL A 291 -34.99 2.36 -24.82
CA VAL A 291 -35.26 1.17 -25.66
C VAL A 291 -36.51 0.43 -25.20
N LEU A 292 -36.70 0.30 -23.89
CA LEU A 292 -37.90 -0.27 -23.29
C LEU A 292 -39.15 0.51 -23.72
N GLY A 293 -39.11 1.84 -23.61
CA GLY A 293 -40.17 2.72 -24.10
C GLY A 293 -40.45 2.52 -25.58
N LYS A 294 -39.42 2.46 -26.43
CA LYS A 294 -39.59 2.18 -27.88
C LYS A 294 -40.21 0.80 -28.14
N THR A 295 -39.80 -0.22 -27.38
CA THR A 295 -40.30 -1.58 -27.54
C THR A 295 -41.78 -1.68 -27.15
N ILE A 296 -42.18 -1.02 -26.05
CA ILE A 296 -43.59 -0.95 -25.62
C ILE A 296 -44.44 -0.25 -26.68
N VAL A 297 -43.96 0.86 -27.27
CA VAL A 297 -44.67 1.55 -28.36
C VAL A 297 -44.89 0.64 -29.56
N VAL A 298 -43.86 -0.12 -29.95
CA VAL A 298 -43.98 -1.10 -31.04
C VAL A 298 -45.06 -2.13 -30.69
N LEU A 299 -45.03 -2.73 -29.49
CA LEU A 299 -46.04 -3.69 -29.05
C LEU A 299 -47.47 -3.12 -29.04
N MET A 300 -47.64 -1.88 -28.56
CA MET A 300 -48.94 -1.23 -28.48
C MET A 300 -49.49 -0.88 -29.87
N ALA A 301 -48.63 -0.49 -30.82
CA ALA A 301 -49.03 -0.24 -32.20
C ALA A 301 -49.63 -1.49 -32.84
N PHE A 302 -49.06 -2.67 -32.59
CA PHE A 302 -49.60 -3.95 -33.06
C PHE A 302 -50.90 -4.36 -32.34
N LYS A 303 -50.98 -4.15 -31.01
CA LYS A 303 -52.21 -4.47 -30.26
C LYS A 303 -53.39 -3.59 -30.66
N ALA A 304 -53.13 -2.32 -30.99
CA ALA A 304 -54.15 -1.39 -31.47
C ALA A 304 -54.72 -1.75 -32.85
N THR A 305 -54.03 -2.57 -33.65
CA THR A 305 -54.57 -3.12 -34.91
C THR A 305 -55.58 -4.26 -34.71
N LEU A 306 -55.70 -4.81 -33.49
CA LEU A 306 -56.76 -5.77 -33.16
C LEU A 306 -58.07 -5.04 -32.82
N PRO A 307 -59.22 -5.45 -33.38
CA PRO A 307 -60.50 -4.76 -33.14
C PRO A 307 -60.86 -4.80 -31.65
N GLY A 308 -61.23 -3.64 -31.09
CA GLY A 308 -61.78 -3.51 -29.72
C GLY A 308 -60.84 -2.98 -28.62
N SER A 309 -59.60 -2.55 -28.91
CA SER A 309 -58.68 -2.05 -27.88
C SER A 309 -58.29 -0.58 -28.05
N ASN A 310 -58.73 0.28 -27.13
CA ASN A 310 -58.36 1.71 -27.04
C ASN A 310 -56.96 1.92 -26.39
N VAL A 311 -56.07 0.94 -26.49
CA VAL A 311 -54.80 0.88 -25.73
C VAL A 311 -53.78 1.95 -26.13
N MET A 312 -53.85 2.47 -27.36
CA MET A 312 -52.93 3.52 -27.83
C MET A 312 -53.11 4.86 -27.09
N LYS A 313 -54.30 5.13 -26.51
CA LYS A 313 -54.54 6.34 -25.69
C LYS A 313 -53.89 6.26 -24.31
N LEU A 314 -53.61 5.05 -23.81
CA LEU A 314 -53.07 4.82 -22.47
C LEU A 314 -51.56 5.10 -22.38
N PHE A 315 -50.82 4.99 -23.49
CA PHE A 315 -49.36 5.13 -23.51
C PHE A 315 -48.86 6.18 -24.52
N GLY A 316 -49.34 7.42 -24.37
CA GLY A 316 -48.95 8.55 -25.22
C GLY A 316 -47.50 9.05 -25.00
N PRO A 317 -47.04 10.05 -25.78
CA PRO A 317 -45.67 10.59 -25.68
C PRO A 317 -45.30 11.10 -24.29
N THR A 318 -46.22 11.78 -23.61
CA THR A 318 -46.02 12.27 -22.23
C THR A 318 -45.79 11.12 -21.25
N GLN A 319 -46.56 10.03 -21.37
CA GLN A 319 -46.43 8.87 -20.50
C GLN A 319 -45.10 8.14 -20.73
N GLN A 320 -44.63 8.07 -21.99
CA GLN A 320 -43.33 7.51 -22.33
C GLN A 320 -42.19 8.30 -21.70
N ARG A 321 -42.22 9.64 -21.81
CA ARG A 321 -41.22 10.51 -21.18
C ARG A 321 -41.22 10.35 -19.66
N LEU A 322 -42.40 10.37 -19.04
CA LEU A 322 -42.53 10.21 -17.60
C LEU A 322 -42.01 8.84 -17.13
N SER A 323 -42.28 7.77 -17.91
CA SER A 323 -41.77 6.43 -17.62
C SER A 323 -40.24 6.35 -17.70
N VAL A 324 -39.63 6.91 -18.75
CA VAL A 324 -38.16 6.94 -18.89
C VAL A 324 -37.53 7.72 -17.75
N LEU A 325 -38.06 8.91 -17.44
CA LEU A 325 -37.58 9.73 -16.32
C LEU A 325 -37.75 9.02 -14.98
N GLY A 326 -38.87 8.32 -14.76
CA GLY A 326 -39.11 7.55 -13.54
C GLY A 326 -38.10 6.43 -13.32
N PHE A 327 -37.84 5.59 -14.34
CA PHE A 327 -36.81 4.54 -14.23
C PHE A 327 -35.40 5.12 -14.00
N THR A 328 -35.08 6.22 -14.69
CA THR A 328 -33.77 6.87 -14.52
C THR A 328 -33.63 7.52 -13.14
N LEU A 329 -34.70 8.11 -12.60
CA LEU A 329 -34.71 8.73 -11.28
C LEU A 329 -34.46 7.70 -10.16
N ILE A 330 -35.02 6.48 -10.28
CA ILE A 330 -34.74 5.39 -9.34
C ILE A 330 -33.24 5.10 -9.29
N GLN A 331 -32.59 5.01 -10.45
CA GLN A 331 -31.14 4.81 -10.53
C GLN A 331 -30.35 5.97 -9.90
N VAL A 332 -30.77 7.21 -10.13
CA VAL A 332 -30.15 8.39 -9.51
C VAL A 332 -30.24 8.31 -8.00
N ILE A 333 -31.39 7.92 -7.43
CA ILE A 333 -31.56 7.74 -5.98
C ILE A 333 -30.63 6.65 -5.45
N ILE A 334 -30.54 5.50 -6.14
CA ILE A 334 -29.62 4.42 -5.76
C ILE A 334 -28.16 4.92 -5.75
N CYS A 335 -27.76 5.69 -6.77
CA CYS A 335 -26.42 6.28 -6.82
C CYS A 335 -26.18 7.30 -5.69
N ILE A 336 -27.14 8.17 -5.38
CA ILE A 336 -27.02 9.13 -4.28
C ILE A 336 -26.84 8.37 -2.96
N LEU A 337 -27.68 7.38 -2.68
CA LEU A 337 -27.58 6.57 -1.46
C LEU A 337 -26.21 5.87 -1.35
N TRP A 338 -25.71 5.31 -2.45
CA TRP A 338 -24.40 4.67 -2.48
C TRP A 338 -23.28 5.68 -2.18
N LEU A 339 -23.31 6.85 -2.83
CA LEU A 339 -22.32 7.91 -2.60
C LEU A 339 -22.38 8.49 -1.18
N THR A 340 -23.56 8.57 -0.55
CA THR A 340 -23.69 9.10 0.82
C THR A 340 -23.26 8.12 1.90
N ILE A 341 -23.47 6.81 1.68
CA ILE A 341 -23.17 5.78 2.68
C ILE A 341 -21.69 5.41 2.63
N SER A 342 -21.16 5.11 1.45
CA SER A 342 -19.77 4.66 1.26
C SER A 342 -19.36 4.85 -0.20
N PRO A 343 -18.88 6.06 -0.56
CA PRO A 343 -18.53 6.39 -1.93
C PRO A 343 -17.28 5.60 -2.40
N PRO A 344 -17.12 5.39 -3.72
CA PRO A 344 -15.87 4.89 -4.29
C PRO A 344 -14.72 5.87 -4.05
N PHE A 345 -13.54 5.35 -3.71
CA PHE A 345 -12.35 6.15 -3.38
C PHE A 345 -11.09 5.56 -4.02
N PRO A 346 -10.07 6.39 -4.32
CA PRO A 346 -8.80 5.90 -4.87
C PRO A 346 -8.05 5.07 -3.83
N SER A 347 -7.65 3.86 -4.20
CA SER A 347 -6.95 2.90 -3.34
C SER A 347 -5.70 2.36 -4.03
N LYS A 348 -4.61 2.25 -3.26
CA LYS A 348 -3.38 1.60 -3.68
C LYS A 348 -3.45 0.12 -3.31
N ASN A 349 -3.50 -0.75 -4.31
CA ASN A 349 -3.45 -2.19 -4.08
C ASN A 349 -2.01 -2.69 -4.13
N PHE A 350 -1.55 -3.18 -2.98
CA PHE A 350 -0.22 -3.76 -2.79
C PHE A 350 -0.19 -5.28 -3.03
N LYS A 351 -1.34 -5.91 -3.34
CA LYS A 351 -1.48 -7.35 -3.58
C LYS A 351 -1.35 -7.63 -5.09
N GLY A 352 -0.41 -8.51 -5.48
CA GLY A 352 -0.33 -9.07 -6.83
C GLY A 352 1.06 -9.08 -7.45
N PHE A 353 1.85 -8.01 -7.28
CA PHE A 353 3.16 -7.86 -7.93
C PHE A 353 4.19 -7.25 -6.97
N LYS A 354 5.40 -7.84 -6.89
CA LYS A 354 6.45 -7.41 -5.94
C LYS A 354 7.06 -6.05 -6.30
N ASP A 355 6.92 -5.63 -7.55
CA ASP A 355 7.61 -4.50 -8.19
C ASP A 355 6.68 -3.30 -8.51
N LYS A 356 5.35 -3.44 -8.36
CA LYS A 356 4.36 -2.46 -8.85
C LYS A 356 3.24 -2.22 -7.84
N ILE A 357 2.71 -0.99 -7.83
CA ILE A 357 1.51 -0.59 -7.07
C ILE A 357 0.37 -0.41 -8.07
N ILE A 358 -0.72 -1.16 -7.93
CA ILE A 358 -1.90 -0.97 -8.77
C ILE A 358 -2.72 0.15 -8.15
N LEU A 359 -2.91 1.25 -8.89
CA LEU A 359 -3.76 2.35 -8.47
C LEU A 359 -5.13 2.17 -9.11
N GLU A 360 -6.12 1.88 -8.26
CA GLU A 360 -7.49 1.61 -8.69
C GLU A 360 -8.48 2.37 -7.81
N CYS A 361 -9.73 2.45 -8.23
CA CYS A 361 -10.79 2.98 -7.39
C CYS A 361 -11.43 1.80 -6.64
N ALA A 362 -11.26 1.76 -5.32
CA ALA A 362 -12.01 0.87 -4.46
C ALA A 362 -13.51 1.22 -4.55
N LEU A 363 -14.35 0.19 -4.50
CA LEU A 363 -15.80 0.34 -4.65
C LEU A 363 -16.47 1.02 -3.45
N GLY A 364 -15.79 1.10 -2.30
CA GLY A 364 -16.39 1.53 -1.03
C GLY A 364 -17.36 0.47 -0.52
N SER A 365 -18.63 0.57 -0.93
CA SER A 365 -19.65 -0.46 -0.68
C SER A 365 -19.83 -1.39 -1.88
N ALA A 366 -19.48 -2.67 -1.69
CA ALA A 366 -19.79 -3.71 -2.67
C ALA A 366 -21.30 -3.85 -2.90
N VAL A 367 -22.11 -3.72 -1.84
CA VAL A 367 -23.58 -3.78 -1.92
C VAL A 367 -24.13 -2.68 -2.82
N GLY A 368 -23.60 -1.46 -2.70
CA GLY A 368 -24.00 -0.33 -3.56
C GLY A 368 -23.73 -0.60 -5.04
N PHE A 369 -22.52 -1.07 -5.36
CA PHE A 369 -22.16 -1.43 -6.74
C PHE A 369 -23.06 -2.54 -7.32
N TRP A 370 -23.26 -3.63 -6.58
CA TRP A 370 -24.10 -4.73 -7.03
C TRP A 370 -25.59 -4.34 -7.11
N THR A 371 -26.04 -3.37 -6.32
CA THR A 371 -27.40 -2.82 -6.43
C THR A 371 -27.57 -2.03 -7.73
N VAL A 372 -26.59 -1.20 -8.09
CA VAL A 372 -26.57 -0.48 -9.38
C VAL A 372 -26.61 -1.46 -10.56
N LEU A 373 -25.69 -2.44 -10.57
CA LEU A 373 -25.66 -3.47 -11.62
C LEU A 373 -26.92 -4.34 -11.64
N GLY A 374 -27.47 -4.68 -10.47
CA GLY A 374 -28.68 -5.46 -10.34
C GLY A 374 -29.90 -4.76 -10.93
N TYR A 375 -30.03 -3.44 -10.70
CA TYR A 375 -31.12 -2.66 -11.29
C TYR A 375 -31.01 -2.56 -12.81
N ILE A 376 -29.80 -2.32 -13.34
CA ILE A 376 -29.53 -2.36 -14.78
C ILE A 376 -29.90 -3.73 -15.36
N GLY A 377 -29.48 -4.81 -14.70
CA GLY A 377 -29.77 -6.18 -15.11
C GLY A 377 -31.27 -6.46 -15.12
N LEU A 378 -32.02 -6.01 -14.10
CA LEU A 378 -33.46 -6.16 -14.04
C LEU A 378 -34.17 -5.43 -15.19
N LEU A 379 -33.79 -4.18 -15.47
CA LEU A 379 -34.32 -3.42 -16.61
C LEU A 379 -33.96 -4.07 -17.95
N ALA A 380 -32.73 -4.57 -18.09
CA ALA A 380 -32.28 -5.26 -19.28
C ALA A 380 -33.08 -6.54 -19.53
N MET A 381 -33.33 -7.35 -18.48
CA MET A 381 -34.15 -8.56 -18.58
C MET A 381 -35.60 -8.23 -18.94
N LEU A 382 -36.20 -7.21 -18.32
CA LEU A 382 -37.53 -6.74 -18.68
C LEU A 382 -37.59 -6.31 -20.16
N CYS A 383 -36.61 -5.52 -20.60
CA CYS A 383 -36.50 -5.07 -21.98
C CYS A 383 -36.32 -6.24 -22.95
N PHE A 384 -35.49 -7.22 -22.60
CA PHE A 384 -35.28 -8.43 -23.39
C PHE A 384 -36.56 -9.25 -23.55
N VAL A 385 -37.30 -9.49 -22.46
CA VAL A 385 -38.57 -10.24 -22.50
C VAL A 385 -39.59 -9.54 -23.40
N ILE A 386 -39.76 -8.23 -23.23
CA ILE A 386 -40.69 -7.43 -24.03
C ILE A 386 -40.25 -7.39 -25.51
N ALA A 387 -38.95 -7.23 -25.78
CA ALA A 387 -38.42 -7.27 -27.14
C ALA A 387 -38.56 -8.66 -27.77
N PHE A 388 -38.44 -9.74 -27.00
CA PHE A 388 -38.67 -11.09 -27.48
C PHE A 388 -40.15 -11.29 -27.89
N LEU A 389 -41.09 -10.82 -27.07
CA LEU A 389 -42.51 -10.85 -27.40
C LEU A 389 -42.83 -10.06 -28.68
N ALA A 390 -42.14 -8.94 -28.90
CA ALA A 390 -42.31 -8.11 -30.09
C ALA A 390 -41.91 -8.83 -31.40
N ARG A 391 -41.01 -9.83 -31.36
CA ARG A 391 -40.64 -10.61 -32.55
C ARG A 391 -41.71 -11.56 -33.05
N LYS A 392 -42.63 -12.00 -32.18
CA LYS A 392 -43.68 -12.97 -32.54
C LYS A 392 -44.83 -12.33 -33.34
N LEU A 393 -44.73 -11.04 -33.67
CA LEU A 393 -45.78 -10.29 -34.37
C LEU A 393 -45.64 -10.45 -35.90
N PRO A 394 -46.73 -10.73 -36.62
CA PRO A 394 -46.70 -11.05 -38.06
C PRO A 394 -46.20 -9.89 -38.92
N ASP A 395 -45.55 -10.29 -40.01
CA ASP A 395 -44.40 -9.66 -40.67
C ASP A 395 -44.75 -8.42 -41.52
N ASN A 396 -44.53 -7.22 -40.97
CA ASN A 396 -44.37 -5.98 -41.76
C ASN A 396 -43.40 -4.95 -41.14
N PHE A 397 -42.87 -5.19 -39.94
CA PHE A 397 -41.94 -4.28 -39.28
C PHE A 397 -40.64 -5.00 -38.88
N ASN A 398 -39.66 -4.98 -39.80
CA ASN A 398 -38.26 -5.40 -39.52
C ASN A 398 -37.65 -4.67 -38.30
N GLU A 399 -38.26 -3.56 -37.86
CA GLU A 399 -37.87 -2.79 -36.70
C GLU A 399 -37.87 -3.58 -35.37
N ALA A 400 -38.89 -4.41 -35.11
CA ALA A 400 -38.94 -5.20 -33.89
C ALA A 400 -37.78 -6.21 -33.83
N LYS A 401 -37.45 -6.82 -34.98
CA LYS A 401 -36.34 -7.79 -35.09
C LYS A 401 -34.99 -7.13 -34.75
N PHE A 402 -34.73 -5.92 -35.25
CA PHE A 402 -33.50 -5.18 -34.95
C PHE A 402 -33.39 -4.77 -33.47
N ILE A 403 -34.49 -4.33 -32.85
CA ILE A 403 -34.52 -4.01 -31.42
C ILE A 403 -34.17 -5.24 -30.59
N THR A 404 -34.77 -6.39 -30.87
CA THR A 404 -34.47 -7.61 -30.11
C THR A 404 -33.06 -8.13 -30.34
N PHE A 405 -32.53 -8.03 -31.57
CA PHE A 405 -31.15 -8.40 -31.85
C PHE A 405 -30.17 -7.51 -31.06
N SER A 406 -30.45 -6.20 -30.99
CA SER A 406 -29.66 -5.27 -30.18
C SER A 406 -29.69 -5.61 -28.68
N MET A 407 -30.86 -5.99 -28.15
CA MET A 407 -31.02 -6.41 -26.76
C MET A 407 -30.36 -7.76 -26.47
N LEU A 408 -30.35 -8.69 -27.43
CA LEU A 408 -29.61 -9.95 -27.33
C LEU A 408 -28.10 -9.71 -27.20
N ILE A 409 -27.54 -8.86 -28.07
CA ILE A 409 -26.12 -8.48 -28.00
C ILE A 409 -25.81 -7.84 -26.65
N PHE A 410 -26.65 -6.90 -26.21
CA PHE A 410 -26.51 -6.25 -24.91
C PHE A 410 -26.44 -7.29 -23.78
N CYS A 411 -27.42 -8.19 -23.68
CA CYS A 411 -27.44 -9.21 -22.63
C CYS A 411 -26.23 -10.14 -22.70
N ALA A 412 -25.82 -10.58 -23.89
CA ALA A 412 -24.65 -11.45 -24.07
C ALA A 412 -23.34 -10.80 -23.58
N VAL A 413 -23.14 -9.52 -23.92
CA VAL A 413 -21.98 -8.73 -23.47
C VAL A 413 -21.95 -8.62 -21.94
N TRP A 414 -23.08 -8.31 -21.30
CA TRP A 414 -23.12 -8.16 -19.85
C TRP A 414 -23.05 -9.48 -19.08
N ILE A 415 -23.57 -10.58 -19.63
CA ILE A 415 -23.39 -11.92 -19.04
C ILE A 415 -21.92 -12.34 -19.09
N THR A 416 -21.22 -12.07 -20.19
CA THR A 416 -19.79 -12.40 -20.35
C THR A 416 -18.86 -11.46 -19.58
N PHE A 417 -19.29 -10.22 -19.34
CA PHE A 417 -18.58 -9.25 -18.51
C PHE A 417 -18.35 -9.74 -17.08
N ILE A 418 -19.35 -10.32 -16.42
CA ILE A 418 -19.26 -10.74 -15.01
C ILE A 418 -18.07 -11.68 -14.74
N PRO A 419 -17.93 -12.84 -15.42
CA PRO A 419 -16.79 -13.71 -15.21
C PRO A 419 -15.47 -13.05 -15.63
N ALA A 420 -15.45 -12.30 -16.74
CA ALA A 420 -14.24 -11.61 -17.20
C ALA A 420 -13.75 -10.55 -16.20
N TYR A 421 -14.66 -9.82 -15.55
CA TYR A 421 -14.36 -8.83 -14.52
C TYR A 421 -13.77 -9.48 -13.28
N ILE A 422 -14.34 -10.60 -12.81
CA ILE A 422 -13.87 -11.32 -11.61
C ILE A 422 -12.51 -11.99 -11.87
N SER A 423 -12.27 -12.48 -13.08
CA SER A 423 -11.02 -13.15 -13.44
C SER A 423 -9.86 -12.20 -13.78
N SER A 424 -10.14 -10.92 -14.10
CA SER A 424 -9.13 -9.97 -14.56
C SER A 424 -8.54 -9.14 -13.40
N PRO A 425 -7.21 -9.08 -13.24
CA PRO A 425 -6.60 -8.30 -12.17
C PRO A 425 -6.44 -6.81 -12.55
N GLY A 426 -6.67 -5.93 -11.56
CA GLY A 426 -6.26 -4.51 -11.60
C GLY A 426 -6.75 -3.73 -12.82
N LYS A 427 -5.82 -3.17 -13.61
CA LYS A 427 -6.15 -2.34 -14.79
C LYS A 427 -6.92 -3.08 -15.90
N PHE A 428 -6.83 -4.41 -15.96
CA PHE A 428 -7.52 -5.20 -16.98
C PHE A 428 -9.01 -5.35 -16.71
N SER A 429 -9.45 -5.37 -15.44
CA SER A 429 -10.89 -5.40 -15.12
C SER A 429 -11.59 -4.12 -15.58
N VAL A 430 -10.92 -2.96 -15.42
CA VAL A 430 -11.37 -1.66 -15.93
C VAL A 430 -11.48 -1.67 -17.47
N ALA A 431 -10.47 -2.21 -18.16
CA ALA A 431 -10.51 -2.32 -19.62
C ALA A 431 -11.65 -3.21 -20.12
N VAL A 432 -11.92 -4.33 -19.44
CA VAL A 432 -13.05 -5.22 -19.74
C VAL A 432 -14.40 -4.54 -19.53
N GLU A 433 -14.53 -3.70 -18.50
CA GLU A 433 -15.72 -2.88 -18.26
C GLU A 433 -15.96 -1.87 -19.39
N ILE A 434 -14.92 -1.14 -19.80
CA ILE A 434 -14.99 -0.21 -20.93
C ILE A 434 -15.37 -0.96 -22.22
N PHE A 435 -14.76 -2.13 -22.47
CA PHE A 435 -15.09 -2.94 -23.65
C PHE A 435 -16.57 -3.34 -23.66
N ALA A 436 -17.13 -3.77 -22.52
CA ALA A 436 -18.54 -4.10 -22.41
C ALA A 436 -19.45 -2.87 -22.66
N ILE A 437 -19.07 -1.70 -22.14
CA ILE A 437 -19.80 -0.44 -22.37
C ILE A 437 -19.81 -0.08 -23.86
N LEU A 438 -18.64 -0.11 -24.51
CA LEU A 438 -18.49 0.22 -25.93
C LEU A 438 -19.24 -0.78 -26.81
N ALA A 439 -19.05 -2.08 -26.61
CA ALA A 439 -19.67 -3.13 -27.41
C ALA A 439 -21.20 -3.07 -27.34
N SER A 440 -21.76 -2.86 -26.15
CA SER A 440 -23.21 -2.72 -25.97
C SER A 440 -23.75 -1.43 -26.62
N SER A 441 -23.03 -0.31 -26.51
CA SER A 441 -23.40 0.97 -27.13
C SER A 441 -23.34 0.90 -28.67
N PHE A 442 -22.29 0.30 -29.23
CA PHE A 442 -22.19 0.03 -30.67
C PHE A 442 -23.30 -0.91 -31.15
N GLY A 443 -23.60 -1.97 -30.39
CA GLY A 443 -24.70 -2.88 -30.70
C GLY A 443 -26.03 -2.15 -30.84
N LEU A 444 -26.36 -1.25 -29.92
CA LEU A 444 -27.58 -0.43 -29.98
C LEU A 444 -27.57 0.55 -31.15
N LEU A 445 -26.47 1.27 -31.36
CA LEU A 445 -26.33 2.22 -32.45
C LEU A 445 -26.49 1.55 -33.82
N ILE A 446 -25.73 0.46 -34.05
CA ILE A 446 -25.70 -0.27 -35.31
C ILE A 446 -27.04 -0.92 -35.59
N CYS A 447 -27.65 -1.59 -34.61
CA CYS A 447 -28.88 -2.33 -34.86
C CYS A 447 -30.11 -1.40 -35.00
N ILE A 448 -30.21 -0.34 -34.19
CA ILE A 448 -31.43 0.48 -34.13
C ILE A 448 -31.41 1.63 -35.16
N PHE A 449 -30.26 2.27 -35.36
CA PHE A 449 -30.19 3.51 -36.14
C PHE A 449 -29.59 3.36 -37.53
N ILE A 450 -28.58 2.50 -37.72
CA ILE A 450 -27.95 2.35 -39.05
C ILE A 450 -28.95 1.89 -40.12
N PRO A 451 -29.84 0.89 -39.89
CA PRO A 451 -30.87 0.54 -40.86
C PRO A 451 -31.78 1.71 -41.24
N LYS A 452 -32.07 2.61 -40.29
CA LYS A 452 -32.90 3.79 -40.51
C LYS A 452 -32.17 4.88 -41.30
N CYS A 453 -30.89 5.10 -40.99
CA CYS A 453 -30.04 6.01 -41.76
C CYS A 453 -29.86 5.52 -43.20
N TYR A 454 -29.65 4.20 -43.38
CA TYR A 454 -29.51 3.56 -44.68
C TYR A 454 -30.74 3.79 -45.57
N ILE A 455 -31.94 3.51 -45.04
CA ILE A 455 -33.19 3.76 -45.78
C ILE A 455 -33.36 5.26 -46.09
N MET A 456 -33.04 6.13 -45.14
CA MET A 456 -33.23 7.58 -45.28
C MET A 456 -32.31 8.22 -46.33
N LEU A 457 -31.07 7.76 -46.43
CA LEU A 457 -30.06 8.32 -47.34
C LEU A 457 -30.11 7.68 -48.74
N ILE A 458 -30.31 6.36 -48.82
CA ILE A 458 -30.17 5.60 -50.07
C ILE A 458 -31.51 5.37 -50.77
N TYR A 459 -32.60 5.22 -50.01
CA TYR A 459 -33.93 4.91 -50.54
C TYR A 459 -35.00 5.92 -50.08
N PRO A 460 -34.85 7.22 -50.41
CA PRO A 460 -35.78 8.27 -49.99
C PRO A 460 -37.22 8.03 -50.48
N GLU A 461 -37.42 7.29 -51.56
CA GLU A 461 -38.73 6.93 -52.10
C GLU A 461 -39.53 5.97 -51.19
N ARG A 462 -38.84 5.15 -50.39
CA ARG A 462 -39.45 4.32 -49.32
C ARG A 462 -39.87 5.13 -48.09
N ASN A 463 -39.46 6.40 -48.01
CA ASN A 463 -39.77 7.33 -46.92
C ASN A 463 -41.12 8.06 -47.13
N THR A 464 -42.04 7.47 -47.89
CA THR A 464 -43.39 8.00 -48.14
C THR A 464 -44.44 7.37 -47.23
N LYS A 465 -45.47 8.15 -46.83
CA LYS A 465 -46.58 7.66 -45.97
C LYS A 465 -47.21 6.35 -46.49
N LYS A 466 -47.28 6.17 -47.83
CA LYS A 466 -47.84 4.98 -48.49
C LYS A 466 -47.03 3.69 -48.27
N HIS A 467 -45.71 3.78 -48.10
CA HIS A 467 -44.86 2.63 -47.78
C HIS A 467 -44.74 2.38 -46.28
N VAL A 468 -44.78 3.43 -45.45
CA VAL A 468 -44.72 3.30 -43.97
C VAL A 468 -46.01 2.74 -43.37
N MET A 469 -47.18 2.99 -43.99
CA MET A 469 -48.49 2.52 -43.48
C MET A 469 -48.95 1.17 -44.04
N GLY A 470 -48.15 0.53 -44.90
CA GLY A 470 -48.57 -0.68 -45.64
C GLY A 470 -49.64 -0.36 -46.70
N LYS A 471 -49.57 -1.08 -47.82
CA LYS A 471 -50.50 -0.94 -48.95
C LYS A 471 -51.92 -1.33 -48.50
N LYS A 472 -52.73 -0.39 -48.01
CA LYS A 472 -54.18 -0.58 -47.87
C LYS A 472 -54.81 -0.53 -49.26
N GLY A 473 -55.25 -1.70 -49.72
CA GLY A 473 -56.29 -1.96 -50.72
C GLY A 473 -56.32 -1.06 -51.95
N THR A 474 -55.94 -1.62 -53.11
CA THR A 474 -56.59 -1.23 -54.36
C THR A 474 -58.09 -1.53 -54.24
N PRO A 475 -59.00 -0.57 -54.48
CA PRO A 475 -60.40 -0.88 -54.73
C PRO A 475 -60.45 -1.79 -55.96
N LYS A 476 -61.13 -2.93 -55.83
CA LYS A 476 -61.67 -3.60 -57.01
C LYS A 476 -62.91 -2.81 -57.40
N ASP A 477 -62.76 -1.90 -58.34
CA ASP A 477 -63.89 -1.29 -59.04
C ASP A 477 -64.26 -2.20 -60.22
N ILE A 478 -65.48 -2.74 -60.12
CA ILE A 478 -66.44 -3.21 -61.15
C ILE A 478 -65.93 -4.19 -62.20
#